data_AF-A0A2E3FI59-F1
#
_entry.id   AF-A0A2E3FI59-F1
#
_cell.length_a   1.000
_cell.length_b   1.000
_cell.length_c   1.000
_cell.angle_alpha   90.00
_cell.angle_beta   90.00
_cell.angle_gamma   90.00
#
_symmetry.space_group_name_H-M   'P 1'
#
loop_
_entity.id
_entity.type
_entity.pdbx_description
1 polymer ?
#
loop_
_entity_poly.entity_id
_entity_poly.type
_entity_poly.pdbx_seq_one_letter_code
_entity_poly.pdbx_strand_id
1 'polypeptide(L)'
;MLKLPTIYVVVTNFAEVGIGSAGDACTDRDDAYDQFAECVEQGQPARAFVLEFDVETNAFEVAREITDELQAELEAICADRGISIAAE
;
A
#
# COMPACT_ATOMS: atom_id res chain seq x y z
N MET A 1 0.48 14.11 21.66
CA MET A 1 0.86 13.81 20.26
C MET A 1 -0.42 13.78 19.46
N LEU A 2 -0.62 14.75 18.56
CA LEU A 2 -1.65 14.62 17.53
C LEU A 2 -1.21 13.49 16.58
N LYS A 3 -2.14 12.63 16.18
CA LYS A 3 -1.88 11.62 15.14
C LYS A 3 -1.63 12.35 13.82
N LEU A 4 -0.47 12.14 13.22
CA LEU A 4 -0.17 12.55 11.85
C LEU A 4 -1.17 11.86 10.91
N PRO A 5 -1.81 12.58 9.98
CA PRO A 5 -2.51 11.93 8.88
C PRO A 5 -1.57 11.02 8.11
N THR A 6 -1.90 9.72 8.05
CA THR A 6 -1.19 8.72 7.27
C THR A 6 -1.99 8.44 6.00
N ILE A 7 -1.31 8.51 4.86
CA ILE A 7 -1.87 8.21 3.55
C ILE A 7 -1.12 7.00 3.01
N TYR A 8 -1.87 6.00 2.56
CA TYR A 8 -1.37 4.83 1.86
C TYR A 8 -1.72 4.95 0.38
N VAL A 9 -0.79 4.57 -0.48
CA VAL A 9 -0.98 4.62 -1.94
C VAL A 9 -0.56 3.29 -2.53
N VAL A 10 -1.46 2.61 -3.25
CA VAL A 10 -1.15 1.41 -4.05
C VAL A 10 -1.13 1.82 -5.52
N VAL A 11 0.04 1.71 -6.14
CA VAL A 11 0.30 2.13 -7.52
C VAL A 11 0.33 0.90 -8.42
N THR A 12 -0.61 0.85 -9.38
CA THR A 12 -0.68 -0.18 -10.43
C THR A 12 -0.31 0.37 -11.82
N ASN A 13 -0.42 1.69 -12.01
CA ASN A 13 -0.02 2.39 -13.23
C ASN A 13 1.18 3.31 -12.98
N PHE A 14 2.38 2.87 -13.38
CA PHE A 14 3.62 3.63 -13.20
C PHE A 14 3.71 4.90 -14.07
N ALA A 15 2.82 5.10 -15.05
CA ALA A 15 2.78 6.31 -15.87
C ALA A 15 1.97 7.45 -15.21
N GLU A 16 1.08 7.12 -14.26
CA GLU A 16 0.19 8.06 -13.59
C GLU A 16 0.34 7.90 -12.06
N VAL A 17 1.45 8.36 -11.51
CA VAL A 17 1.64 8.40 -10.05
C VAL A 17 1.04 9.70 -9.52
N GLY A 18 -0.09 9.64 -8.80
CA GLY A 18 -0.73 10.84 -8.27
C GLY A 18 -1.61 10.59 -7.03
N ILE A 19 -1.50 11.48 -6.04
CA ILE A 19 -2.50 11.62 -4.98
C ILE A 19 -3.68 12.39 -5.60
N GLY A 20 -4.75 11.69 -5.98
CA GLY A 20 -5.94 12.30 -6.57
C GLY A 20 -6.39 11.74 -7.93
N SER A 21 -5.75 10.69 -8.46
CA SER A 21 -6.45 9.74 -9.34
C SER A 21 -7.56 9.10 -8.52
N ALA A 22 -8.77 8.99 -9.09
CA ALA A 22 -10.00 8.67 -8.36
C ALA A 22 -10.08 7.23 -7.78
N GLY A 23 -8.95 6.56 -7.52
CA GLY A 23 -8.90 5.17 -7.06
C GLY A 23 -7.75 4.77 -6.11
N ASP A 24 -6.69 5.57 -5.90
CA ASP A 24 -5.40 4.96 -5.46
C ASP A 24 -4.92 5.30 -4.03
N ALA A 25 -5.48 6.31 -3.37
CA ALA A 25 -5.04 6.74 -2.04
C ALA A 25 -6.09 6.45 -0.97
N CYS A 26 -5.73 5.66 0.04
CA CYS A 26 -6.55 5.37 1.21
C CYS A 26 -5.86 5.85 2.51
N THR A 27 -6.63 6.04 3.57
CA THR A 27 -6.12 6.46 4.88
C THR A 27 -6.05 5.33 5.89
N ASP A 28 -6.57 4.16 5.51
CA ASP A 28 -6.51 2.92 6.29
C ASP A 28 -5.44 2.00 5.69
N ARG A 29 -4.64 1.38 6.55
CA ARG A 29 -3.63 0.41 6.14
C ARG A 29 -4.27 -0.87 5.61
N ASP A 30 -5.38 -1.29 6.22
CA ASP A 30 -6.03 -2.55 5.87
C ASP A 30 -6.67 -2.44 4.48
N ASP A 31 -7.25 -1.28 4.15
CA ASP A 31 -7.71 -0.96 2.79
C ASP A 31 -6.56 -1.01 1.78
N ALA A 32 -5.38 -0.49 2.16
CA ALA A 32 -4.19 -0.54 1.30
C ALA A 32 -3.69 -1.98 1.08
N TYR A 33 -3.76 -2.81 2.12
CA TYR A 33 -3.44 -4.23 2.03
C TYR A 33 -4.43 -4.96 1.10
N ASP A 34 -5.74 -4.73 1.25
CA ASP A 34 -6.76 -5.37 0.42
C ASP A 34 -6.59 -5.00 -1.06
N GLN A 35 -6.31 -3.72 -1.35
CA GLN A 35 -6.00 -3.26 -2.71
C GLN A 35 -4.74 -3.94 -3.27
N PHE A 36 -3.67 -4.03 -2.46
CA PHE A 36 -2.44 -4.69 -2.88
C PHE A 36 -2.66 -6.19 -3.16
N ALA A 37 -3.36 -6.89 -2.26
CA ALA A 37 -3.65 -8.32 -2.40
C ALA A 37 -4.50 -8.60 -3.65
N GLU A 38 -5.49 -7.75 -3.94
CA GLU A 38 -6.30 -7.84 -5.18
C GLU A 38 -5.42 -7.67 -6.44
N CYS A 39 -4.48 -6.73 -6.43
CA CYS A 39 -3.56 -6.55 -7.55
C CYS A 39 -2.68 -7.79 -7.78
N VAL A 40 -2.13 -8.36 -6.71
CA VAL A 40 -1.33 -9.60 -6.77
C VAL A 40 -2.17 -10.76 -7.29
N GLU A 41 -3.42 -10.92 -6.82
CA GLU A 41 -4.35 -11.97 -7.30
C GLU A 41 -4.63 -11.84 -8.80
N GLN A 42 -4.77 -10.60 -9.30
CA GLN A 42 -5.01 -10.32 -10.71
C GLN A 42 -3.75 -10.39 -11.60
N GLY A 43 -2.58 -10.69 -11.01
CA GLY A 43 -1.29 -10.67 -11.73
C GLY A 43 -0.89 -9.27 -12.20
N GLN A 44 -1.40 -8.23 -11.54
CA GLN A 44 -1.05 -6.84 -11.85
C GLN A 44 0.15 -6.41 -11.01
N PRO A 45 1.16 -5.76 -11.62
CA PRO A 45 2.28 -5.22 -10.86
C PRO A 45 1.79 -4.10 -9.96
N ALA A 46 2.03 -4.22 -8.65
CA ALA A 46 1.66 -3.22 -7.65
C ALA A 46 2.86 -2.80 -6.79
N ARG A 47 2.90 -1.52 -6.42
CA ARG A 47 3.79 -1.01 -5.36
C ARG A 47 2.99 -0.23 -4.35
N ALA A 48 3.31 -0.37 -3.07
CA ALA A 48 2.63 0.32 -2.00
C ALA A 48 3.55 1.32 -1.30
N PHE A 49 3.01 2.49 -0.95
CA PHE A 49 3.73 3.55 -0.26
C PHE A 49 2.95 4.04 0.95
N VAL A 50 3.67 4.46 1.99
CA VAL A 50 3.13 5.19 3.13
C VAL A 50 3.70 6.60 3.15
N LEU A 51 2.81 7.57 3.37
CA LEU A 51 3.10 8.99 3.48
C LEU A 51 2.54 9.49 4.81
N GLU A 52 3.40 10.01 5.68
CA GLU A 52 2.97 10.67 6.92
C GLU A 52 3.15 12.17 6.75
N PHE A 53 2.05 12.90 6.97
CA PHE A 53 2.02 14.34 6.82
C PHE A 53 1.94 15.01 8.18
N ASP A 54 2.89 15.89 8.48
CA ASP A 54 2.80 16.76 9.65
C ASP A 54 2.06 18.05 9.32
N VAL A 55 0.89 18.19 9.92
CA VAL A 55 0.01 19.35 9.78
C VAL A 55 0.57 20.59 10.49
N GLU A 56 1.44 20.43 11.49
CA GLU A 56 2.04 21.56 12.21
C GLU A 56 3.15 22.21 11.37
N THR A 57 3.99 21.39 10.75
CA THR A 57 5.10 21.87 9.90
C THR A 57 4.75 21.97 8.41
N ASN A 58 3.59 21.46 8.00
CA ASN A 58 3.10 21.43 6.62
C ASN A 58 4.08 20.68 5.69
N ALA A 59 4.68 19.58 6.19
CA ALA A 59 5.70 18.80 5.51
C ALA A 59 5.42 17.29 5.59
N PHE A 60 5.91 16.53 4.61
CA PHE A 60 5.94 15.08 4.70
C PHE A 60 7.09 14.67 5.63
N GLU A 61 6.78 14.02 6.74
CA GLU A 61 7.79 13.48 7.66
C GLU A 61 8.31 12.13 7.18
N VAL A 62 7.43 11.30 6.64
CA VAL A 62 7.76 9.97 6.16
C VAL A 62 7.18 9.80 4.77
N ALA A 63 8.02 9.36 3.84
CA ALA A 63 7.62 8.85 2.54
C ALA A 63 8.48 7.62 2.22
N ARG A 64 7.88 6.44 2.27
CA ARG A 64 8.61 5.18 2.04
C ARG A 64 7.75 4.13 1.35
N GLU A 65 8.40 3.27 0.60
CA GLU A 65 7.79 2.08 0.02
C GLU A 65 7.55 1.03 1.11
N ILE A 66 6.38 0.38 1.05
CA ILE A 66 5.92 -0.69 1.97
C ILE A 66 5.52 -1.97 1.21
N THR A 67 5.85 -2.06 -0.08
CA THR A 67 5.54 -3.22 -0.95
C THR A 67 5.96 -4.54 -0.30
N ASP A 68 7.21 -4.65 0.15
CA ASP A 68 7.74 -5.87 0.76
C ASP A 68 7.04 -6.23 2.08
N GLU A 69 6.54 -5.24 2.81
CA GLU A 69 5.81 -5.44 4.07
C GLU A 69 4.45 -6.07 3.82
N LEU A 70 3.70 -5.56 2.83
CA LEU A 70 2.41 -6.10 2.43
C LEU A 70 2.55 -7.48 1.76
N GLN A 71 3.60 -7.66 0.96
CA GLN A 71 3.92 -8.96 0.34
C GLN A 71 4.22 -10.03 1.40
N ALA A 72 5.05 -9.72 2.39
CA ALA A 72 5.36 -10.65 3.47
C ALA A 72 4.12 -11.00 4.32
N GLU A 73 3.22 -10.04 4.54
CA GLU A 73 1.95 -10.28 5.23
C GLU A 73 1.02 -11.20 4.44
N LEU A 74 0.87 -10.96 3.14
CA LEU A 74 0.09 -11.81 2.24
C LEU A 74 0.63 -13.24 2.24
N GLU A 75 1.96 -13.39 2.16
CA GLU A 75 2.63 -14.68 2.23
C GLU A 75 2.37 -15.43 3.53
N ALA A 76 2.43 -14.73 4.67
CA ALA A 76 2.14 -15.31 5.97
C ALA A 76 0.68 -15.81 6.06
N ILE A 77 -0.29 -15.02 5.57
CA ILE A 77 -1.72 -15.38 5.58
C ILE A 77 -1.99 -16.56 4.64
N CYS A 78 -1.41 -16.57 3.45
CA CYS A 78 -1.54 -17.69 2.50
C CYS A 78 -0.95 -18.98 3.08
N ALA A 79 0.24 -18.91 3.71
CA ALA A 79 0.87 -20.06 4.34
C ALA A 79 0.01 -20.64 5.47
N ASP A 80 -0.57 -19.80 6.33
CA ASP A 80 -1.46 -20.23 7.43
C ASP A 80 -2.73 -20.93 6.89
N ARG A 81 -3.22 -20.49 5.73
CA ARG A 81 -4.42 -21.05 5.08
C ARG A 81 -4.11 -22.23 4.15
N GLY A 82 -2.85 -22.60 3.97
CA GLY A 82 -2.43 -23.66 3.05
C GLY A 82 -2.63 -23.31 1.56
N ILE A 83 -2.64 -22.02 1.22
CA ILE A 83 -2.80 -21.50 -0.14
C ILE A 83 -1.40 -21.24 -0.72
N SER A 84 -1.10 -21.77 -1.91
CA SER A 84 0.11 -21.43 -2.64
C SER A 84 -0.14 -20.19 -3.49
N ILE A 85 0.65 -19.14 -3.26
CA ILE A 85 0.75 -17.99 -4.17
C ILE A 85 1.68 -18.39 -5.31
N ALA A 86 1.29 -18.11 -6.55
CA ALA A 86 2.16 -18.35 -7.69
C ALA A 86 3.28 -17.31 -7.67
N ALA A 87 4.50 -17.73 -7.32
CA ALA A 87 5.67 -16.89 -7.49
C ALA A 87 6.02 -16.83 -8.99
N GLU A 88 5.98 -15.63 -9.58
CA GLU A 88 6.65 -15.35 -10.86
C GLU A 88 8.16 -15.17 -10.65
#